data_AF-A0AAN9M8Z6-F1
#
_entry.id   AF-A0AAN9M8Z6-F1
#
_cell.length_a   1.000
_cell.length_b   1.000
_cell.length_c   1.000
_cell.angle_alpha   90.00
_cell.angle_beta   90.00
_cell.angle_gamma   90.00
#
_symmetry.space_group_name_H-M   'P 1'
#
loop_
_entity.id
_entity.type
_entity.pdbx_description
1 polymer ?
#
loop_
_entity_poly.entity_id
_entity_poly.type
_entity_poly.pdbx_seq_one_letter_code
_entity_poly.pdbx_strand_id
1 'polypeptide(L)'
;MLLGHSDQFTKDKIMKVTIAFNQFASGLTERMPRVRFGYAHVVNNKYDEWKMYAIGGSANPTILSEGNFYVAPNDPNAKQVTKREGKENWKSWKWRSSKDLFLNDAYFVRSGFGSCAPKYSPTQSFAAAPAYMVPSITLNAGPTDCNVGRAC
;
A
#
# COMPACT_ATOMS: atom_id res chain seq x y z
N MET A 1 9.79 -2.81 0.51
CA MET A 1 9.74 -1.47 1.17
C MET A 1 9.36 -1.60 2.65
N LEU A 2 10.22 -1.14 3.57
CA LEU A 2 9.97 -1.18 5.01
C LEU A 2 9.85 0.25 5.57
N LEU A 3 8.75 0.55 6.24
CA LEU A 3 8.48 1.84 6.87
C LEU A 3 8.43 1.65 8.40
N GLY A 4 9.48 2.10 9.07
CA GLY A 4 9.71 1.86 10.51
C GLY A 4 10.45 0.55 10.77
N HIS A 5 11.60 0.62 11.44
CA HIS A 5 12.54 -0.50 11.52
C HIS A 5 12.27 -1.47 12.69
N SER A 6 11.78 -0.96 13.82
CA SER A 6 11.66 -1.69 15.09
C SER A 6 10.28 -1.51 15.71
N ASP A 7 9.76 -2.58 16.29
CA ASP A 7 8.51 -2.55 17.07
C ASP A 7 8.68 -1.84 18.43
N GLN A 8 9.88 -1.40 18.78
CA GLN A 8 10.17 -0.64 20.01
C GLN A 8 10.43 0.85 19.76
N PHE A 9 10.63 1.25 18.50
CA PHE A 9 10.95 2.65 18.17
C PHE A 9 9.68 3.50 18.02
N THR A 10 9.06 3.80 19.16
CA THR A 10 7.76 4.49 19.22
C THR A 10 7.75 5.91 18.65
N LYS A 11 8.92 6.50 18.38
CA LYS A 11 9.03 7.80 17.71
C LYS A 11 8.47 7.77 16.28
N ASP A 12 8.42 6.59 15.62
CA ASP A 12 7.84 6.45 14.28
C ASP A 12 6.31 6.65 14.23
N LYS A 13 5.62 6.81 15.37
CA LYS A 13 4.18 7.14 15.40
C LYS A 13 3.83 8.43 14.65
N ILE A 14 4.78 9.36 14.51
CA ILE A 14 4.57 10.61 13.77
C ILE A 14 4.81 10.46 12.26
N MET A 15 5.37 9.33 11.81
CA MET A 15 5.64 9.06 10.41
C MET A 15 4.33 9.08 9.61
N LYS A 16 4.34 9.80 8.48
CA LYS A 16 3.24 9.84 7.51
C LYS A 16 3.84 9.66 6.12
N VAL A 17 3.41 8.61 5.42
CA VAL A 17 3.90 8.30 4.08
C VAL A 17 2.72 8.19 3.13
N THR A 18 2.90 8.74 1.93
CA THR A 18 1.99 8.51 0.79
C THR A 18 2.74 7.68 -0.23
N ILE A 19 2.17 6.56 -0.64
CA ILE A 19 2.68 5.68 -1.68
C ILE A 19 1.65 5.78 -2.81
N ALA A 20 2.02 6.46 -3.89
CA ALA A 20 1.10 6.75 -4.97
C ALA A 20 1.72 6.47 -6.34
N PHE A 21 0.89 5.98 -7.27
CA PHE A 21 1.22 5.79 -8.69
C PHE A 21 2.44 4.89 -8.96
N ASN A 22 2.69 3.90 -8.09
CA ASN A 22 3.75 2.92 -8.28
C ASN A 22 3.23 1.66 -8.99
N GLN A 23 4.12 0.99 -9.73
CA GLN A 23 3.92 -0.37 -10.20
C GLN A 23 4.78 -1.34 -9.38
N PHE A 24 4.12 -2.18 -8.58
CA PHE A 24 4.71 -3.32 -7.90
C PHE A 24 4.54 -4.56 -8.77
N ALA A 25 5.55 -4.82 -9.60
CA ALA A 25 5.55 -5.91 -10.57
C ALA A 25 5.64 -7.30 -9.91
N SER A 26 5.41 -8.33 -10.73
CA SER A 26 5.51 -9.72 -10.32
C SER A 26 6.93 -10.10 -9.87
N GLY A 27 7.01 -11.17 -9.08
CA GLY A 27 8.29 -11.65 -8.53
C GLY A 27 8.65 -11.06 -7.16
N LEU A 28 7.98 -9.97 -6.75
CA LEU A 28 8.11 -9.38 -5.42
C LEU A 28 7.52 -10.31 -4.35
N THR A 29 8.30 -10.58 -3.30
CA THR A 29 7.84 -11.50 -2.25
C THR A 29 6.83 -10.84 -1.32
N GLU A 30 7.19 -9.68 -0.76
CA GLU A 30 6.43 -9.03 0.30
C GLU A 30 6.78 -7.55 0.49
N ARG A 31 6.07 -6.87 1.40
CA ARG A 31 6.38 -5.53 1.95
C ARG A 31 6.23 -4.39 0.94
N MET A 32 5.03 -4.20 0.42
CA MET A 32 4.68 -3.12 -0.52
C MET A 32 3.50 -2.25 -0.01
N PRO A 33 3.59 -1.58 1.15
CA PRO A 33 4.69 -1.57 2.13
C PRO A 33 4.52 -2.60 3.26
N ARG A 34 5.56 -2.73 4.10
CA ARG A 34 5.39 -3.17 5.50
C ARG A 34 5.58 -1.98 6.44
N VAL A 35 4.59 -1.69 7.29
CA VAL A 35 4.53 -0.47 8.11
C VAL A 35 4.58 -0.79 9.61
N ARG A 36 5.24 0.07 10.40
CA ARG A 36 5.16 0.09 11.85
C ARG A 36 4.76 1.45 12.38
N PHE A 37 3.92 1.46 13.42
CA PHE A 37 3.43 2.64 14.16
C PHE A 37 2.68 3.71 13.36
N GLY A 38 3.36 4.38 12.41
CA GLY A 38 2.88 5.56 11.72
C GLY A 38 1.72 5.31 10.76
N TYR A 39 1.57 6.24 9.83
CA TYR A 39 0.48 6.28 8.86
C TYR A 39 1.00 6.04 7.44
N ALA A 40 0.32 5.18 6.68
CA ALA A 40 0.53 5.01 5.25
C ALA A 40 -0.78 5.19 4.49
N HIS A 41 -0.81 6.16 3.58
CA HIS A 41 -1.81 6.21 2.52
C HIS A 41 -1.24 5.55 1.27
N VAL A 42 -1.81 4.41 0.90
CA VAL A 42 -1.45 3.61 -0.26
C VAL A 42 -2.54 3.82 -1.30
N VAL A 43 -2.24 4.57 -2.36
CA VAL A 43 -3.28 5.07 -3.28
C VAL A 43 -2.88 4.92 -4.74
N ASN A 44 -3.78 4.40 -5.57
CA ASN A 44 -3.58 4.25 -7.02
C ASN A 44 -2.26 3.57 -7.43
N ASN A 45 -1.85 2.52 -6.72
CA ASN A 45 -0.73 1.67 -7.12
C ASN A 45 -1.24 0.38 -7.78
N LYS A 46 -0.45 -0.13 -8.73
CA LYS A 46 -0.67 -1.43 -9.38
C LYS A 46 0.14 -2.50 -8.66
N TYR A 47 -0.48 -3.64 -8.37
CA TYR A 47 0.15 -4.77 -7.72
C TYR A 47 -0.07 -6.03 -8.55
N ASP A 48 1.03 -6.65 -8.97
CA ASP A 48 1.02 -7.87 -9.76
C ASP A 48 1.66 -9.01 -8.94
N GLU A 49 0.91 -10.09 -8.71
CA GLU A 49 1.40 -11.43 -8.35
C GLU A 49 2.50 -11.46 -7.26
N TRP A 50 2.21 -10.89 -6.08
CA TRP A 50 3.09 -11.00 -4.92
C TRP A 50 3.24 -12.47 -4.47
N LYS A 51 4.39 -12.85 -3.90
CA LYS A 51 4.60 -14.26 -3.48
C LYS A 51 4.07 -14.58 -2.09
N MET A 52 3.89 -13.60 -1.21
CA MET A 52 3.42 -13.82 0.17
C MET A 52 2.29 -12.86 0.58
N TYR A 53 2.53 -11.56 0.50
CA TYR A 53 1.51 -10.53 0.70
C TYR A 53 1.94 -9.21 0.05
N ALA A 54 1.00 -8.33 -0.28
CA ALA A 54 1.31 -6.99 -0.76
C ALA A 54 1.55 -6.04 0.43
N ILE A 55 0.54 -5.81 1.26
CA ILE A 55 0.56 -4.82 2.34
C ILE A 55 0.68 -5.52 3.69
N GLY A 56 1.60 -5.07 4.54
CA GLY A 56 1.75 -5.64 5.87
C GLY A 56 2.14 -4.64 6.94
N GLY A 57 2.27 -5.13 8.17
CA GLY A 57 2.67 -4.29 9.28
C GLY A 57 2.61 -4.96 10.64
N SER A 58 3.26 -4.30 11.60
CA SER A 58 3.33 -4.67 13.02
C SER A 58 3.32 -3.41 13.89
N ALA A 59 3.11 -3.54 15.22
CA ALA A 59 3.10 -2.40 16.15
C ALA A 59 2.06 -1.30 15.81
N ASN A 60 0.82 -1.73 15.50
CA ASN A 60 -0.36 -0.87 15.33
C ASN A 60 -0.19 0.32 14.33
N PRO A 61 0.18 0.07 13.06
CA PRO A 61 0.18 1.12 12.04
C PRO A 61 -1.25 1.43 11.59
N THR A 62 -1.47 2.64 11.10
CA THR A 62 -2.69 2.99 10.37
C THR A 62 -2.42 2.93 8.87
N ILE A 63 -3.22 2.15 8.14
CA ILE A 63 -3.07 1.95 6.69
C ILE A 63 -4.39 2.22 6.01
N LEU A 64 -4.39 3.18 5.07
CA LEU A 64 -5.47 3.40 4.13
C LEU A 64 -5.02 2.93 2.75
N SER A 65 -5.66 1.88 2.22
CA SER A 65 -5.60 1.49 0.81
C SER A 65 -6.77 2.15 0.08
N GLU A 66 -6.50 3.00 -0.90
CA GLU A 66 -7.53 3.68 -1.70
C GLU A 66 -7.27 3.57 -3.21
N GLY A 67 -8.24 3.02 -3.95
CA GLY A 67 -8.21 3.04 -5.42
C GLY A 67 -7.03 2.27 -6.04
N ASN A 68 -6.44 1.29 -5.35
CA ASN A 68 -5.37 0.46 -5.90
C ASN A 68 -5.92 -0.67 -6.77
N PHE A 69 -5.07 -1.21 -7.64
CA PHE A 69 -5.40 -2.32 -8.54
C PHE A 69 -4.55 -3.53 -8.17
N TYR A 70 -5.19 -4.56 -7.63
CA TYR A 70 -4.53 -5.78 -7.15
C TYR A 70 -4.85 -6.97 -8.05
N VAL A 71 -3.81 -7.61 -8.58
CA VAL A 71 -3.89 -8.90 -9.26
C VAL A 71 -3.18 -9.93 -8.38
N ALA A 72 -3.95 -10.78 -7.70
CA ALA A 72 -3.35 -11.84 -6.89
C ALA A 72 -2.64 -12.89 -7.78
N PRO A 73 -1.62 -13.58 -7.26
CA PRO A 73 -1.00 -14.71 -7.93
C PRO A 73 -1.98 -15.90 -8.04
N ASN A 74 -1.62 -16.90 -8.85
CA ASN A 74 -2.39 -18.14 -8.96
C ASN A 74 -2.30 -19.05 -7.72
N ASP A 75 -1.33 -18.83 -6.83
CA ASP A 75 -1.22 -19.56 -5.57
C ASP A 75 -2.43 -19.25 -4.66
N PRO A 76 -3.25 -20.26 -4.29
CA PRO A 76 -4.40 -20.05 -3.41
C PRO A 76 -4.02 -19.56 -2.01
N ASN A 77 -2.77 -19.78 -1.57
CA ASN A 77 -2.29 -19.33 -0.26
C ASN A 77 -1.88 -17.86 -0.22
N ALA A 78 -1.83 -17.19 -1.37
CA ALA A 78 -1.35 -15.82 -1.52
C ALA A 78 -2.43 -14.85 -2.04
N LYS A 79 -3.72 -15.19 -1.92
CA LYS A 79 -4.84 -14.32 -2.34
C LYS A 79 -5.06 -13.10 -1.45
N GLN A 80 -4.69 -13.19 -0.17
CA GLN A 80 -4.88 -12.10 0.78
C GLN A 80 -3.83 -11.00 0.58
N VAL A 81 -4.28 -9.79 0.26
CA VAL A 81 -3.42 -8.61 0.08
C VAL A 81 -2.66 -8.26 1.37
N THR A 82 -3.32 -8.46 2.52
CA THR A 82 -2.86 -7.96 3.82
C THR A 82 -2.25 -9.02 4.73
N LYS A 83 -1.10 -8.74 5.35
CA LYS A 83 -0.49 -9.59 6.40
C LYS A 83 -0.17 -8.81 7.67
N ARG A 84 -0.74 -9.23 8.81
CA ARG A 84 -0.40 -8.69 10.13
C ARG A 84 0.72 -9.52 10.75
N GLU A 85 1.77 -8.84 11.17
CA GLU A 85 2.90 -9.43 11.88
C GLU A 85 2.78 -9.04 13.36
N GLY A 86 2.58 -10.03 14.24
CA GLY A 86 2.47 -9.83 15.69
C GLY A 86 1.37 -10.65 16.35
N LYS A 87 1.56 -10.99 17.63
CA LYS A 87 0.60 -11.75 18.45
C LYS A 87 -0.47 -10.87 19.13
N GLU A 88 -0.48 -9.58 18.82
CA GLU A 88 -1.32 -8.57 19.47
C GLU A 88 -2.77 -8.58 18.95
N ASN A 89 -3.65 -7.83 19.62
CA ASN A 89 -5.04 -7.60 19.21
C ASN A 89 -5.14 -6.68 17.98
N TRP A 90 -4.64 -7.16 16.83
CA TRP A 90 -4.62 -6.45 15.56
C TRP A 90 -5.99 -6.02 15.05
N LYS A 91 -7.08 -6.61 15.56
CA LYS A 91 -8.46 -6.25 15.19
C LYS A 91 -8.76 -4.77 15.46
N SER A 92 -8.04 -4.17 16.41
CA SER A 92 -8.08 -2.74 16.73
C SER A 92 -7.29 -1.85 15.75
N TRP A 93 -6.35 -2.41 14.99
CA TRP A 93 -5.48 -1.65 14.09
C TRP A 93 -6.28 -1.17 12.89
N LYS A 94 -6.08 0.09 12.53
CA LYS A 94 -6.88 0.79 11.52
C LYS A 94 -6.37 0.50 10.11
N TRP A 95 -6.87 -0.57 9.51
CA TRP A 95 -6.52 -0.99 8.14
C TRP A 95 -7.78 -0.97 7.29
N ARG A 96 -7.84 -0.04 6.33
CA ARG A 96 -9.03 0.18 5.50
C ARG A 96 -8.68 0.04 4.03
N SER A 97 -9.65 -0.48 3.29
CA SER A 97 -9.66 -0.53 1.83
C SER A 97 -10.89 0.26 1.35
N SER A 98 -10.70 1.09 0.34
CA SER A 98 -11.72 1.98 -0.24
C SER A 98 -11.52 2.03 -1.76
N LYS A 99 -12.56 1.72 -2.54
CA LYS A 99 -12.53 1.78 -4.01
C LYS A 99 -11.41 0.97 -4.70
N ASP A 100 -10.75 0.06 -3.98
CA ASP A 100 -9.75 -0.84 -4.56
C ASP A 100 -10.43 -1.83 -5.51
N LEU A 101 -9.71 -2.24 -6.55
CA LEU A 101 -10.12 -3.30 -7.46
C LEU A 101 -9.28 -4.55 -7.22
N PHE A 102 -9.94 -5.68 -7.06
CA PHE A 102 -9.32 -6.97 -6.77
C PHE A 102 -9.62 -7.96 -7.89
N LEU A 103 -8.57 -8.54 -8.47
CA LEU A 103 -8.64 -9.56 -9.50
C LEU A 103 -7.99 -10.86 -9.03
N ASN A 104 -8.37 -11.95 -9.68
CA ASN A 104 -7.89 -13.31 -9.38
C ASN A 104 -8.09 -13.69 -7.90
N ASP A 105 -9.29 -13.43 -7.38
CA ASP A 105 -9.69 -13.69 -5.99
C ASP A 105 -8.89 -12.93 -4.92
N ALA A 106 -8.18 -11.86 -5.30
CA ALA A 106 -7.54 -10.99 -4.33
C ALA A 106 -8.58 -10.43 -3.33
N TYR A 107 -8.17 -10.26 -2.07
CA TYR A 107 -9.03 -9.59 -1.09
C TYR A 107 -8.24 -8.89 0.00
N PHE A 108 -8.88 -7.87 0.58
CA PHE A 108 -8.33 -7.08 1.69
C PHE A 108 -9.15 -7.33 2.96
N VAL A 109 -8.51 -7.85 4.01
CA VAL A 109 -9.14 -7.96 5.32
C VAL A 109 -9.03 -6.62 6.03
N ARG A 110 -10.16 -5.98 6.34
CA ARG A 110 -10.21 -4.67 7.02
C ARG A 110 -10.24 -4.84 8.54
N SER A 111 -9.77 -3.84 9.28
CA SER A 111 -9.80 -3.82 10.75
C SER A 111 -9.83 -2.39 11.30
N GLY A 112 -10.15 -2.27 12.59
CA GLY A 112 -10.24 -0.99 13.30
C GLY A 112 -11.47 -0.15 12.93
N PHE A 113 -11.88 0.68 13.88
CA PHE A 113 -13.00 1.63 13.73
C PHE A 113 -12.49 3.07 13.64
N GLY A 114 -13.36 3.96 13.14
CA GLY A 114 -13.08 5.39 12.98
C GLY A 114 -12.44 5.76 11.64
N SER A 115 -12.19 7.06 11.46
CA SER A 115 -11.63 7.59 10.22
C SER A 115 -10.16 7.19 10.03
N CYS A 116 -9.83 6.86 8.78
CA CYS A 116 -8.46 6.67 8.28
C CYS A 116 -8.11 7.69 7.19
N ALA A 117 -8.97 8.71 7.01
CA ALA A 117 -8.75 9.74 6.01
C ALA A 117 -7.39 10.42 6.22
N PRO A 118 -6.64 10.67 5.14
CA PRO A 118 -5.34 11.30 5.24
C PRO A 118 -5.51 12.73 5.76
N LYS A 119 -4.62 13.14 6.67
CA LYS A 119 -4.58 14.52 7.19
C LYS A 119 -3.73 15.40 6.29
N TYR A 120 -4.11 15.50 5.01
CA TYR A 120 -3.41 16.35 4.05
C TYR A 120 -3.71 17.82 4.28
N SER A 121 -2.69 18.68 4.13
CA SER A 121 -2.92 20.11 3.88
C SER A 121 -3.57 20.28 2.49
N PRO A 122 -4.16 21.46 2.20
CA PRO A 122 -4.68 21.73 0.85
C PRO A 122 -3.65 21.50 -0.26
N THR A 123 -2.38 21.82 0.00
CA THR A 123 -1.26 21.62 -0.95
C THR A 123 -0.81 20.18 -1.11
N GLN A 124 -1.15 19.29 -0.16
CA GLN A 124 -0.84 17.86 -0.22
C GLN A 124 -2.02 17.04 -0.75
N SER A 125 -3.20 17.65 -0.86
CA SER A 125 -4.43 16.96 -1.20
C SER A 125 -4.48 16.63 -2.69
N PHE A 126 -4.95 15.43 -3.02
CA PHE A 126 -5.23 14.99 -4.38
C PHE A 126 -6.38 13.98 -4.35
N ALA A 127 -7.05 13.83 -5.50
CA ALA A 127 -8.14 12.86 -5.63
C ALA A 127 -7.59 11.49 -6.03
N ALA A 128 -8.06 10.44 -5.37
CA ALA A 128 -7.82 9.07 -5.81
C ALA A 128 -8.61 8.80 -7.09
N ALA A 129 -7.91 8.37 -8.14
CA ALA A 129 -8.51 7.93 -9.38
C ALA A 129 -9.28 6.60 -9.19
N PRO A 130 -10.31 6.33 -9.99
CA PRO A 130 -10.90 4.99 -10.09
C PRO A 130 -9.85 3.89 -10.33
N ALA A 131 -9.94 2.80 -9.56
CA ALA A 131 -8.95 1.72 -9.58
C ALA A 131 -8.74 1.09 -10.97
N TYR A 132 -9.77 1.01 -11.81
CA TYR A 132 -9.64 0.47 -13.17
C TYR A 132 -8.74 1.30 -14.09
N MET A 133 -8.48 2.58 -13.78
CA MET A 133 -7.56 3.44 -14.55
C MET A 133 -6.10 3.30 -14.10
N VAL A 134 -5.85 2.66 -12.95
CA VAL A 134 -4.51 2.50 -12.37
C VAL A 134 -3.50 1.90 -13.35
N PRO A 135 -3.81 0.85 -14.13
CA PRO A 135 -2.88 0.33 -15.13
C PRO A 135 -2.42 1.39 -16.15
N SER A 136 -3.30 2.32 -16.55
CA SER A 136 -2.95 3.37 -17.51
C SER A 136 -2.15 4.50 -16.86
N ILE A 137 -2.54 4.95 -15.67
CA ILE A 137 -1.87 6.09 -14.99
C ILE A 137 -0.53 5.70 -14.33
N THR A 138 -0.23 4.41 -14.25
CA THR A 138 1.06 3.88 -13.77
C THR A 138 1.94 3.32 -14.90
N LEU A 139 1.53 3.48 -16.18
CA LEU A 139 2.27 2.96 -17.33
C LEU A 139 3.71 3.49 -17.43
N ASN A 140 3.91 4.75 -17.03
CA ASN A 140 5.21 5.42 -17.04
C ASN A 140 5.92 5.36 -15.68
N ALA A 141 5.53 4.43 -14.79
CA ALA A 141 6.21 4.24 -13.52
C ALA A 141 7.64 3.72 -13.77
N GLY A 142 8.63 4.41 -13.21
CA GLY A 142 10.04 4.09 -13.43
C GLY A 142 10.85 5.35 -13.76
N PRO A 143 12.13 5.18 -14.12
CA PRO A 143 12.92 6.29 -14.65
C PRO A 143 12.30 6.79 -15.97
N THR A 144 12.39 8.09 -16.21
CA THR A 144 12.07 8.67 -17.51
C THR A 144 13.12 8.25 -18.54
N ASP A 145 12.71 8.17 -19.82
CA ASP A 145 13.65 7.95 -20.92
C ASP A 145 14.59 9.16 -21.05
N CYS A 146 15.81 8.99 -20.54
CA CYS A 146 16.85 10.01 -20.54
C CYS A 146 17.70 9.92 -21.80
N ASN A 147 17.81 11.03 -22.53
CA ASN A 147 18.75 11.17 -23.65
C ASN A 147 19.98 11.95 -23.21
N VAL A 148 21.17 11.46 -23.56
CA VAL A 148 22.44 12.15 -23.26
C VAL A 148 22.40 13.58 -23.79
N GLY A 149 22.70 14.55 -22.93
CA GLY A 149 22.73 15.98 -23.28
C GLY A 149 21.37 16.71 -23.23
N ARG A 150 20.29 16.06 -22.77
CA ARG A 150 19.00 16.71 -22.50
C ARG A 150 18.63 16.57 -21.03
N ALA A 151 17.93 17.58 -20.50
CA ALA A 151 17.32 17.45 -19.18
C ALA A 151 16.27 16.34 -19.21
N CYS A 152 16.32 15.49 -18.19
CA CYS A 152 15.21 14.69 -17.73
C CYS A 152 14.53 15.48 -16.60
#